data_AF-A0A1S3PCT3-F1
#
_entry.id   AF-A0A1S3PCT3-F1
#
_cell.length_a   1.000
_cell.length_b   1.000
_cell.length_c   1.000
_cell.angle_alpha   90.00
_cell.angle_beta   90.00
_cell.angle_gamma   90.00
#
_symmetry.space_group_name_H-M   'P 1'
#
loop_
_entity.id
_entity.type
_entity.pdbx_description
1 polymer ?
#
loop_
_entity_poly.entity_id
_entity_poly.type
_entity_poly.pdbx_seq_one_letter_code
_entity_poly.pdbx_strand_id
1 'polypeptide(L)'
;MAMLTILLLLSAAIALSEALTLDEANALVESAADKKSPCPTDWFQFNSRCFMFVETARTWPEAERHCMFLGANLASVHSSEESQFLQAVVLIKTGDFPLTWIGGYEAVQANVEKDRLWFWSDGSKFDHQNWAEGEPNNYNGAREPCVQMNFGGKHAWNDELCGRRYPSVCSIRTCSIHQTIN
;
A
#
# COMPACT_ATOMS: atom_id res chain seq x y z
N MET A 1 0.72 -28.40 -56.37
CA MET A 1 1.24 -28.60 -55.00
C MET A 1 2.70 -28.22 -55.01
N ALA A 2 2.98 -26.94 -54.77
CA ALA A 2 4.33 -26.37 -54.76
C ALA A 2 4.39 -25.35 -53.61
N MET A 3 5.54 -25.33 -52.95
CA MET A 3 5.90 -24.52 -51.78
C MET A 3 5.72 -23.01 -51.98
N LEU A 4 5.07 -22.36 -51.01
CA LEU A 4 5.15 -20.93 -50.64
C LEU A 4 4.47 -20.82 -49.25
N THR A 5 4.92 -20.13 -48.21
CA THR A 5 6.18 -19.51 -47.78
C THR A 5 5.87 -18.90 -46.39
N ILE A 6 6.86 -18.91 -45.51
CA ILE A 6 7.14 -17.89 -44.48
C ILE A 6 6.41 -17.97 -43.12
N LEU A 7 7.28 -18.06 -42.11
CA LEU A 7 7.12 -17.88 -40.68
C LEU A 7 6.10 -16.78 -40.29
N LEU A 8 5.20 -17.14 -39.37
CA LEU A 8 4.68 -16.21 -38.36
C LEU A 8 5.01 -16.81 -36.98
N LEU A 9 6.27 -16.63 -36.57
CA LEU A 9 6.65 -16.61 -35.15
C LEU A 9 6.69 -15.14 -34.73
N LEU A 10 6.25 -14.89 -33.48
CA LEU A 10 6.32 -13.63 -32.73
C LEU A 10 5.22 -12.63 -33.16
N SER A 11 4.17 -12.42 -32.37
CA SER A 11 4.29 -11.90 -31.02
C SER A 11 3.22 -12.47 -30.10
N ALA A 12 3.66 -13.27 -29.14
CA ALA A 12 3.05 -13.24 -27.83
C ALA A 12 3.42 -11.90 -27.21
N ALA A 13 2.74 -10.82 -27.59
CA ALA A 13 2.59 -9.68 -26.69
C ALA A 13 1.46 -10.05 -25.74
N ILE A 14 1.76 -11.00 -24.83
CA ILE A 14 1.11 -10.97 -23.53
C ILE A 14 1.51 -9.59 -23.02
N ALA A 15 0.56 -8.66 -22.96
CA ALA A 15 0.69 -7.53 -22.07
C ALA A 15 0.74 -8.15 -20.67
N LEU A 16 1.93 -8.59 -20.28
CA LEU A 16 2.25 -8.85 -18.90
C LEU A 16 2.00 -7.49 -18.26
N SER A 17 1.00 -7.42 -17.40
CA SER A 17 1.10 -6.51 -16.28
C SER A 17 2.47 -6.78 -15.68
N GLU A 18 3.43 -5.89 -15.91
CA GLU A 18 4.72 -5.95 -15.24
C GLU A 18 4.38 -5.77 -13.76
N ALA A 19 4.22 -6.89 -13.06
CA ALA A 19 4.20 -6.89 -11.63
C ALA A 19 5.56 -6.33 -11.22
N LEU A 20 5.53 -5.33 -10.35
CA LEU A 20 6.72 -4.65 -9.85
C LEU A 20 7.77 -5.71 -9.44
N THR A 21 8.92 -5.70 -10.13
CA THR A 21 10.01 -6.63 -9.82
C THR A 21 10.80 -6.16 -8.60
N LEU A 22 11.53 -7.06 -7.94
CA LEU A 22 12.34 -6.70 -6.78
C LEU A 22 13.42 -5.66 -7.12
N ASP A 23 13.98 -5.71 -8.33
CA ASP A 23 14.97 -4.74 -8.81
C ASP A 23 14.34 -3.35 -9.02
N GLU A 24 13.14 -3.28 -9.59
CA GLU A 24 12.39 -2.02 -9.72
C GLU A 24 11.96 -1.47 -8.37
N ALA A 25 11.53 -2.34 -7.44
CA ALA A 25 11.19 -1.95 -6.07
C ALA A 25 12.41 -1.37 -5.32
N ASN A 26 13.57 -2.02 -5.45
CA ASN A 26 14.81 -1.50 -4.89
C ASN A 26 15.15 -0.13 -5.47
N ALA A 27 15.01 0.08 -6.78
CA ALA A 27 15.23 1.39 -7.40
C ALA A 27 14.27 2.48 -6.88
N LEU A 28 12.99 2.14 -6.65
CA LEU A 28 12.01 3.07 -6.06
C LEU A 28 12.41 3.50 -4.64
N VAL A 29 12.98 2.59 -3.86
CA VAL A 29 13.41 2.86 -2.48
C VAL A 29 14.79 3.54 -2.41
N GLU A 30 15.74 3.13 -3.25
CA GLU A 30 17.10 3.69 -3.28
C GLU A 30 17.13 5.12 -3.81
N SER A 31 16.25 5.48 -4.74
CA SER A 31 16.11 6.87 -5.21
C SER A 31 15.66 7.84 -4.10
N ALA A 32 15.17 7.32 -2.96
CA ALA A 32 14.82 8.09 -1.77
C ALA A 32 15.90 8.05 -0.67
N ALA A 33 17.00 7.32 -0.87
CA ALA A 33 18.03 7.07 0.13
C ALA A 33 19.38 7.73 -0.22
N ASP A 34 19.49 9.06 -0.10
CA ASP A 34 20.80 9.68 0.24
C ASP A 34 20.70 11.06 0.94
N LYS A 35 21.70 11.32 1.79
CA LYS A 35 21.91 12.37 2.82
C LYS A 35 21.01 12.28 4.05
N LYS A 36 21.58 11.81 5.18
CA LYS A 36 21.00 11.76 6.55
C LYS A 36 19.47 11.75 6.49
N SER A 37 18.92 10.60 6.11
CA SER A 37 17.47 10.44 6.06
C SER A 37 16.87 10.88 7.39
N PRO A 38 15.82 11.73 7.40
CA PRO A 38 15.08 12.07 8.60
C PRO A 38 14.32 10.86 9.18
N CYS A 39 14.32 9.72 8.49
CA CYS A 39 13.66 8.50 8.94
C CYS A 39 14.49 7.74 9.99
N PRO A 40 13.83 7.14 11.01
CA PRO A 40 14.50 6.23 11.93
C PRO A 40 15.11 5.03 11.18
N THR A 41 16.08 4.37 11.82
CA THR A 41 16.64 3.12 11.30
C THR A 41 15.54 2.11 10.99
N ASP A 42 15.68 1.40 9.86
CA ASP A 42 14.74 0.41 9.33
C ASP A 42 13.41 0.96 8.76
N TRP A 43 13.25 2.29 8.69
CA TRP A 43 12.15 2.91 7.97
C TRP A 43 12.58 3.35 6.57
N PHE A 44 11.71 3.14 5.59
CA PHE A 44 11.91 3.57 4.21
C PHE A 44 11.33 4.96 4.01
N GLN A 45 12.09 5.86 3.40
CA GLN A 45 11.67 7.23 3.15
C GLN A 45 10.92 7.35 1.81
N PHE A 46 9.82 8.10 1.81
CA PHE A 46 9.20 8.60 0.59
C PHE A 46 8.72 10.03 0.84
N ASN A 47 9.28 10.99 0.09
CA ASN A 47 9.09 12.42 0.34
C ASN A 47 9.37 12.80 1.81
N SER A 48 8.43 13.46 2.47
CA SER A 48 8.50 13.87 3.89
C SER A 48 7.89 12.85 4.85
N ARG A 49 7.80 11.58 4.44
CA ARG A 49 7.21 10.49 5.24
C ARG A 49 8.16 9.30 5.32
N CYS A 50 8.02 8.53 6.39
CA CYS A 50 8.75 7.30 6.61
C CYS A 50 7.76 6.15 6.77
N PHE A 51 8.11 4.97 6.26
CA PHE A 51 7.26 3.79 6.25
C PHE A 51 8.01 2.56 6.77
N MET A 52 7.32 1.73 7.54
CA MET A 52 7.89 0.49 8.06
C MET A 52 6.88 -0.65 7.89
N PHE A 53 7.34 -1.72 7.23
CA PHE A 53 6.61 -2.98 7.22
C PHE A 53 6.75 -3.67 8.58
N VAL A 54 5.62 -4.09 9.14
CA VAL A 54 5.52 -4.87 10.38
C VAL A 54 5.00 -6.25 10.01
N GLU A 55 5.89 -7.24 10.11
CA GLU A 55 5.61 -8.62 9.70
C GLU A 55 4.57 -9.32 10.60
N THR A 56 4.51 -8.98 11.89
CA THR A 56 3.66 -9.74 12.81
C THR A 56 2.19 -9.46 12.55
N ALA A 57 1.46 -10.49 12.11
CA ALA A 57 0.04 -10.36 11.78
C ALA A 57 -0.84 -9.97 12.98
N ARG A 58 -1.70 -8.97 12.78
CA ARG A 58 -2.59 -8.36 13.79
C ARG A 58 -3.95 -8.07 13.21
N THR A 59 -4.96 -7.97 14.07
CA THR A 59 -6.21 -7.31 13.67
C THR A 59 -5.93 -5.86 13.31
N TRP A 60 -6.73 -5.26 12.44
CA TRP A 60 -6.54 -3.85 12.07
C TRP A 60 -6.39 -2.91 13.30
N PRO A 61 -7.26 -2.99 14.34
CA PRO A 61 -7.09 -2.14 15.52
C PRO A 61 -5.87 -2.50 16.39
N GLU A 62 -5.42 -3.76 16.38
CA GLU A 62 -4.15 -4.15 17.02
C GLU A 62 -2.93 -3.61 16.26
N ALA A 63 -3.00 -3.59 14.93
CA ALA A 63 -1.95 -3.06 14.06
C ALA A 63 -1.83 -1.54 14.21
N GLU A 64 -2.95 -0.81 14.20
CA GLU A 64 -2.99 0.63 14.50
C GLU A 64 -2.39 0.93 15.87
N ARG A 65 -2.81 0.21 16.91
CA ARG A 65 -2.24 0.39 18.26
C ARG A 65 -0.73 0.14 18.28
N HIS A 66 -0.25 -0.83 17.50
CA HIS A 66 1.18 -1.11 17.41
C HIS A 66 1.94 0.03 16.70
N CYS A 67 1.41 0.55 15.59
CA CYS A 67 1.99 1.72 14.95
C CYS A 67 2.00 2.94 15.90
N MET A 68 0.91 3.18 16.63
CA MET A 68 0.85 4.24 17.65
C MET A 68 1.91 4.08 18.75
N PHE A 69 2.18 2.84 19.17
CA PHE A 69 3.27 2.56 20.13
C PHE A 69 4.66 2.93 19.56
N LEU A 70 4.85 2.84 18.25
CA LEU A 70 6.07 3.27 17.56
C LEU A 70 6.11 4.78 17.27
N GLY A 71 5.12 5.56 17.76
CA GLY A 71 5.00 6.98 17.44
C GLY A 71 4.46 7.26 16.03
N ALA A 72 3.74 6.29 15.46
CA ALA A 72 3.24 6.26 14.09
C ALA A 72 1.74 6.00 14.01
N ASN A 73 1.21 5.88 12.80
CA ASN A 73 -0.12 5.34 12.52
C ASN A 73 0.00 4.25 11.45
N LEU A 74 -1.03 3.45 11.22
CA LEU A 74 -1.12 2.69 9.97
C LEU A 74 -1.04 3.65 8.78
N ALA A 75 -0.37 3.21 7.73
CA ALA A 75 -0.02 4.09 6.63
C ALA A 75 -1.26 4.61 5.89
N SER A 76 -1.37 5.93 5.77
CA SER A 76 -2.23 6.60 4.79
C SER A 76 -1.56 6.67 3.42
N VAL A 77 -2.36 6.74 2.35
CA VAL A 77 -1.89 6.85 0.96
C VAL A 77 -2.53 8.05 0.28
N HIS A 78 -1.72 8.87 -0.39
CA HIS A 78 -2.12 10.14 -0.99
C HIS A 78 -1.77 10.27 -2.48
N SER A 79 -1.13 9.27 -3.07
CA SER A 79 -0.87 9.24 -4.52
C SER A 79 -0.64 7.82 -5.03
N SER A 80 -0.66 7.66 -6.36
CA SER A 80 -0.35 6.38 -7.01
C SER A 80 1.11 5.97 -6.76
N GLU A 81 2.02 6.94 -6.76
CA GLU A 81 3.45 6.72 -6.50
C GLU A 81 3.67 6.25 -5.05
N GLU A 82 2.93 6.81 -4.10
CA GLU A 82 2.98 6.36 -2.71
C GLU A 82 2.39 4.95 -2.54
N SER A 83 1.30 4.62 -3.26
CA SER A 83 0.75 3.27 -3.30
C SER A 83 1.79 2.26 -3.81
N GLN A 84 2.46 2.56 -4.92
CA GLN A 84 3.53 1.74 -5.49
C GLN A 84 4.75 1.65 -4.54
N PHE A 85 5.09 2.73 -3.85
CA PHE A 85 6.16 2.73 -2.85
C PHE A 85 5.84 1.80 -1.67
N LEU A 86 4.61 1.81 -1.15
CA LEU A 86 4.18 0.85 -0.11
C LEU A 86 4.27 -0.60 -0.61
N GLN A 87 3.87 -0.86 -1.86
CA GLN A 87 3.99 -2.18 -2.49
C GLN A 87 5.47 -2.60 -2.56
N ALA A 88 6.37 -1.70 -2.96
CA ALA A 88 7.81 -1.92 -3.00
C ALA A 88 8.38 -2.24 -1.61
N VAL A 89 7.98 -1.49 -0.57
CA VAL A 89 8.40 -1.73 0.82
C VAL A 89 8.03 -3.15 1.29
N VAL A 90 6.80 -3.59 0.98
CA VAL A 90 6.34 -4.95 1.31
C VAL A 90 7.13 -5.99 0.51
N LEU A 91 7.31 -5.78 -0.80
CA LEU A 91 8.04 -6.68 -1.68
C LEU A 91 9.50 -6.86 -1.21
N ILE A 92 10.18 -5.77 -0.88
CA ILE A 92 11.58 -5.81 -0.40
C ILE A 92 11.70 -6.60 0.91
N LYS A 93 10.71 -6.47 1.81
CA LYS A 93 10.76 -7.12 3.12
C LYS A 93 10.32 -8.59 3.09
N THR A 94 9.51 -8.98 2.11
CA THR A 94 8.87 -10.31 2.11
C THR A 94 9.21 -11.17 0.90
N GLY A 95 9.68 -10.56 -0.19
CA GLY A 95 9.84 -11.21 -1.50
C GLY A 95 8.51 -11.47 -2.24
N ASP A 96 7.38 -10.98 -1.71
CA ASP A 96 6.04 -11.17 -2.29
C ASP A 96 5.11 -9.98 -1.93
N PHE A 97 3.82 -10.08 -2.24
CA PHE A 97 2.79 -9.10 -1.93
C PHE A 97 1.71 -9.70 -1.00
N PRO A 98 2.03 -10.06 0.26
CA PRO A 98 1.01 -10.51 1.19
C PRO A 98 -0.04 -9.41 1.42
N LEU A 99 -1.28 -9.84 1.64
CA LEU A 99 -2.36 -8.96 2.12
C LEU A 99 -1.87 -8.21 3.37
N THR A 100 -1.97 -6.90 3.34
CA THR A 100 -1.30 -6.04 4.33
C THR A 100 -2.22 -4.90 4.75
N TRP A 101 -2.36 -4.66 6.04
CA TRP A 101 -3.16 -3.54 6.57
C TRP A 101 -2.53 -2.18 6.27
N ILE A 102 -3.39 -1.24 5.88
CA ILE A 102 -3.12 0.20 5.81
C ILE A 102 -4.19 0.96 6.61
N GLY A 103 -4.01 2.26 6.83
CA GLY A 103 -4.77 3.01 7.84
C GLY A 103 -6.20 3.38 7.45
N GLY A 104 -6.71 2.83 6.35
CA GLY A 104 -8.02 3.18 5.82
C GLY A 104 -9.11 2.51 6.62
N TYR A 105 -10.16 3.25 6.98
CA TYR A 105 -11.33 2.70 7.64
C TYR A 105 -12.63 3.44 7.31
N GLU A 106 -13.76 2.75 7.40
CA GLU A 106 -15.11 3.31 7.25
C GLU A 106 -15.68 3.64 8.64
N ALA A 107 -15.77 4.94 8.95
CA ALA A 107 -16.17 5.40 10.29
C ALA A 107 -17.65 5.08 10.63
N VAL A 108 -18.54 5.20 9.65
CA VAL A 108 -19.99 4.99 9.82
C VAL A 108 -20.47 4.06 8.74
N GLN A 109 -21.25 3.04 9.11
CA GLN A 109 -21.86 2.14 8.14
C GLN A 109 -22.82 2.92 7.23
N ALA A 110 -22.53 2.93 5.94
CA ALA A 110 -23.48 3.41 4.94
C ALA A 110 -24.47 2.30 4.55
N ASN A 111 -25.72 2.70 4.25
CA ASN A 111 -26.74 1.79 3.72
C ASN A 111 -26.58 1.55 2.21
N VAL A 112 -25.83 2.42 1.52
CA VAL A 112 -25.56 2.37 0.09
C VAL A 112 -24.08 2.65 -0.14
N GLU A 113 -23.45 1.92 -1.05
CA GLU A 113 -22.01 2.00 -1.33
C GLU A 113 -21.50 3.42 -1.61
N LYS A 114 -22.25 4.20 -2.40
CA LYS A 114 -21.89 5.59 -2.75
C LYS A 114 -21.83 6.56 -1.56
N ASP A 115 -22.46 6.20 -0.44
CA ASP A 115 -22.51 7.03 0.78
C ASP A 115 -21.44 6.59 1.80
N ARG A 116 -20.61 5.59 1.47
CA ARG A 116 -19.50 5.15 2.34
C ARG A 116 -18.47 6.27 2.48
N LEU A 117 -18.13 6.58 3.73
CA LEU A 117 -17.16 7.62 4.07
C LEU A 117 -15.92 6.97 4.67
N TRP A 118 -14.83 7.06 3.93
CA TRP A 118 -13.53 6.52 4.29
C TRP A 118 -12.62 7.59 4.91
N PHE A 119 -11.82 7.17 5.88
CA PHE A 119 -10.89 8.01 6.62
C PHE A 119 -9.55 7.29 6.78
N TRP A 120 -8.49 8.07 6.94
CA TRP A 120 -7.21 7.56 7.41
C TRP A 120 -7.09 7.71 8.93
N SER A 121 -6.54 6.69 9.59
CA SER A 121 -6.35 6.67 11.06
C SER A 121 -5.39 7.76 11.56
N ASP A 122 -4.47 8.23 10.71
CA ASP A 122 -3.56 9.35 10.99
C ASP A 122 -4.23 10.74 10.92
N GLY A 123 -5.53 10.79 10.60
CA GLY A 123 -6.32 12.02 10.50
C GLY A 123 -6.08 12.84 9.23
N SER A 124 -5.28 12.32 8.29
CA SER A 124 -5.07 12.95 7.00
C SER A 124 -6.30 12.83 6.09
N LYS A 125 -6.33 13.62 5.01
CA LYS A 125 -7.45 13.60 4.06
C LYS A 125 -7.47 12.28 3.29
N PHE A 126 -8.66 11.71 3.13
CA PHE A 126 -8.87 10.58 2.23
C PHE A 126 -9.02 11.09 0.79
N ASP A 127 -7.90 11.43 0.16
CA ASP A 127 -7.79 12.14 -1.12
C ASP A 127 -7.26 11.29 -2.28
N HIS A 128 -6.88 10.04 -2.01
CA HIS A 128 -6.49 9.05 -3.00
C HIS A 128 -7.25 7.75 -2.79
N GLN A 129 -7.55 7.06 -3.89
CA GLN A 129 -8.26 5.79 -3.90
C GLN A 129 -7.62 4.85 -4.91
N ASN A 130 -7.29 3.64 -4.46
CA ASN A 130 -6.73 2.58 -5.29
C ASN A 130 -7.47 1.26 -5.05
N TRP A 131 -8.80 1.28 -5.05
CA TRP A 131 -9.62 0.08 -4.90
C TRP A 131 -9.40 -0.91 -6.04
N ALA A 132 -9.40 -2.20 -5.72
CA ALA A 132 -9.44 -3.25 -6.70
C ALA A 132 -10.76 -3.23 -7.48
N GLU A 133 -10.77 -3.88 -8.64
CA GLU A 133 -11.99 -3.98 -9.44
C GLU A 133 -13.08 -4.70 -8.65
N GLY A 134 -14.22 -4.03 -8.47
CA GLY A 134 -15.34 -4.53 -7.70
C GLY A 134 -15.30 -4.18 -6.21
N GLU A 135 -14.25 -3.49 -5.73
CA GLU A 135 -14.14 -3.04 -4.33
C GLU A 135 -14.46 -1.55 -4.19
N PRO A 136 -14.96 -1.11 -3.01
CA PRO A 136 -15.18 -1.91 -1.80
C PRO A 136 -16.58 -2.56 -1.72
N ASN A 137 -16.69 -3.87 -1.46
CA ASN A 137 -17.92 -4.65 -1.69
C ASN A 137 -18.68 -5.18 -0.46
N ASN A 138 -18.15 -5.09 0.76
CA ASN A 138 -18.73 -5.75 1.94
C ASN A 138 -19.08 -7.23 1.66
N TYR A 139 -18.06 -8.05 1.45
CA TYR A 139 -18.18 -9.40 0.92
C TYR A 139 -19.22 -10.23 1.69
N ASN A 140 -20.13 -10.89 0.95
CA ASN A 140 -21.28 -11.63 1.49
C ASN A 140 -22.22 -10.81 2.42
N GLY A 141 -22.26 -9.49 2.26
CA GLY A 141 -23.07 -8.59 3.09
C GLY A 141 -22.51 -8.38 4.50
N ALA A 142 -21.29 -8.86 4.78
CA ALA A 142 -20.61 -8.56 6.03
C ALA A 142 -20.01 -7.16 5.96
N ARG A 143 -20.21 -6.34 6.99
CA ARG A 143 -19.60 -5.01 7.04
C ARG A 143 -18.09 -5.16 7.17
N GLU A 144 -17.36 -4.61 6.21
CA GLU A 144 -15.91 -4.66 6.08
C GLU A 144 -15.34 -3.24 6.17
N PRO A 145 -15.13 -2.69 7.37
CA PRO A 145 -14.81 -1.27 7.51
C PRO A 145 -13.31 -0.99 7.57
N CYS A 146 -12.43 -1.93 7.22
CA CYS A 146 -10.97 -1.76 7.29
C CYS A 146 -10.31 -2.01 5.93
N VAL A 147 -9.26 -1.28 5.60
CA VAL A 147 -8.61 -1.38 4.28
C VAL A 147 -7.32 -2.18 4.35
N GLN A 148 -7.23 -3.20 3.50
CA GLN A 148 -5.98 -3.87 3.17
C GLN A 148 -5.51 -3.48 1.77
N MET A 149 -4.20 -3.54 1.54
CA MET A 149 -3.57 -3.45 0.22
C MET A 149 -3.07 -4.82 -0.24
N ASN A 150 -2.51 -4.86 -1.45
CA ASN A 150 -1.99 -6.06 -2.11
C ASN A 150 -3.04 -7.09 -2.51
N PHE A 151 -4.28 -6.66 -2.74
CA PHE A 151 -5.37 -7.52 -3.18
C PHE A 151 -5.46 -7.61 -4.71
N GLY A 152 -5.75 -8.81 -5.22
CA GLY A 152 -5.90 -9.09 -6.65
C GLY A 152 -4.60 -8.94 -7.46
N GLY A 153 -4.70 -9.12 -8.78
CA GLY A 153 -3.53 -9.11 -9.69
C GLY A 153 -2.84 -7.76 -9.86
N LYS A 154 -3.47 -6.66 -9.42
CA LYS A 154 -2.90 -5.30 -9.43
C LYS A 154 -2.42 -4.85 -8.05
N HIS A 155 -2.49 -5.72 -7.03
CA HIS A 155 -2.09 -5.42 -5.66
C HIS A 155 -2.78 -4.15 -5.08
N ALA A 156 -4.04 -3.94 -5.49
CA ALA A 156 -4.87 -2.81 -5.14
C ALA A 156 -5.53 -3.00 -3.75
N TRP A 157 -6.45 -2.11 -3.38
CA TRP A 157 -7.10 -2.13 -2.07
C TRP A 157 -8.36 -2.98 -2.06
N ASN A 158 -8.65 -3.54 -0.89
CA ASN A 158 -9.87 -4.27 -0.59
C ASN A 158 -10.38 -3.80 0.77
N ASP A 159 -11.69 -3.63 0.92
CA ASP A 159 -12.28 -3.52 2.24
C ASP A 159 -12.39 -4.92 2.86
N GLU A 160 -12.12 -5.06 4.16
CA GLU A 160 -12.05 -6.36 4.80
C GLU A 160 -12.50 -6.28 6.26
N LEU A 161 -12.84 -7.45 6.82
CA LEU A 161 -13.21 -7.58 8.21
C LEU A 161 -12.00 -7.22 9.08
N CYS A 162 -12.13 -6.16 9.88
CA CYS A 162 -11.07 -5.67 10.78
C CYS A 162 -10.51 -6.73 11.74
N GLY A 163 -11.26 -7.81 12.00
CA GLY A 163 -10.86 -8.95 12.82
C GLY A 163 -9.93 -9.95 12.13
N ARG A 164 -9.71 -9.85 10.81
CA ARG A 164 -8.68 -10.62 10.11
C ARG A 164 -7.29 -10.23 10.59
N ARG A 165 -6.33 -11.15 10.48
CA ARG A 165 -4.97 -10.93 10.94
C ARG A 165 -4.03 -10.85 9.74
N TYR A 166 -3.47 -9.68 9.51
CA TYR A 166 -2.48 -9.42 8.45
C TYR A 166 -1.28 -8.66 9.00
N PRO A 167 -0.10 -8.75 8.35
CA PRO A 167 0.96 -7.78 8.54
C PRO A 167 0.46 -6.36 8.20
N SER A 168 1.26 -5.34 8.50
CA SER A 168 0.85 -3.94 8.31
C SER A 168 1.99 -3.05 7.86
N VAL A 169 1.67 -1.90 7.26
CA VAL A 169 2.64 -0.81 7.07
C VAL A 169 2.29 0.33 8.03
N CYS A 170 3.26 0.76 8.85
CA CYS A 170 3.16 1.97 9.65
C CYS A 170 3.76 3.15 8.89
N SER A 171 3.26 4.37 9.13
CA SER A 171 3.88 5.60 8.62
C SER A 171 3.99 6.72 9.67
N ILE A 172 5.04 7.53 9.53
CA ILE A 172 5.23 8.79 10.27
C ILE A 172 5.47 9.93 9.30
N ARG A 173 4.99 11.12 9.66
CA ARG A 173 5.35 12.37 8.97
C ARG A 173 6.62 12.92 9.59
N THR A 174 7.64 13.14 8.77
CA THR A 174 8.84 13.85 9.21
C THR A 174 8.51 15.32 9.36
N CYS A 175 8.89 15.93 10.48
CA CYS A 175 8.85 17.37 10.59
C CYS A 175 10.01 17.95 9.78
N SER A 176 9.73 18.84 8.83
CA SER A 176 10.75 19.73 8.29
C SER A 176 11.22 20.64 9.42
N ILE A 177 12.31 20.29 10.10
CA ILE A 177 12.99 21.27 10.95
C ILE A 177 13.47 22.35 9.98
N HIS A 178 12.82 23.51 9.99
CA HIS A 178 13.37 24.70 9.33
C HIS A 178 14.75 24.89 9.97
N GLN A 179 15.82 24.58 9.23
CA GLN A 179 17.16 24.95 9.65
C GLN A 179 17.18 26.48 9.65
N THR A 180 16.84 27.09 10.79
CA THR A 180 17.25 28.47 11.06
C THR A 180 18.76 28.44 11.16
N ILE A 181 19.40 28.74 10.04
CA ILE A 181 20.81 29.07 9.95
C ILE A 181 20.98 30.35 10.79
N ASN A 182 21.68 30.24 11.91
CA ASN A 182 22.30 31.37 12.62
C ASN A 182 23.79 31.35 12.32
#